data_AF-A0A2G2XST3-F1
#
_entry.id   AF-A0A2G2XST3-F1
#
_cell.length_a   1.000
_cell.length_b   1.000
_cell.length_c   1.000
_cell.angle_alpha   90.00
_cell.angle_beta   90.00
_cell.angle_gamma   90.00
#
_symmetry.space_group_name_H-M   'P 1'
#
loop_
_entity.id
_entity.type
_entity.pdbx_description
1 polymer ?
#
loop_
_entity_poly.entity_id
_entity_poly.type
_entity_poly.pdbx_seq_one_letter_code
_entity_poly.pdbx_strand_id
1 'polypeptide(L)'
;MHLTITKSKLVEVSRLKITAPADSPNTDGIHVSGTKNIDIHHSYIGTGDDCISIVSGSTNVRARYIHCGPGHGISIGSLGKNKEEDTVSNIYVHDATLRGTTNGLRIKSWQGGRGYAKDILFQDIDMVNVTNPIIIDQFYCDQDKPCKEQKEAVQVSNIMYKNIKGTSSTPTAIKLKCSKTVPCKGIQMENVNIRHQGGSTVKALCANVKYTAKGVLFPKCPSERPWSFLWN
;
A
#
# COMPACT_ATOMS: atom_id res chain seq x y z
N MET A 1 9.00 7.28 -14.70
CA MET A 1 7.78 6.48 -14.90
C MET A 1 7.81 5.90 -16.31
N HIS A 2 7.39 4.65 -16.50
CA HIS A 2 7.44 3.96 -17.79
C HIS A 2 6.11 4.05 -18.56
N LEU A 3 4.99 3.76 -17.89
CA LEU A 3 3.65 3.87 -18.47
C LEU A 3 2.76 4.72 -17.57
N THR A 4 2.15 5.76 -18.15
CA THR A 4 1.21 6.64 -17.45
C THR A 4 -0.15 6.59 -18.13
N ILE A 5 -1.19 6.33 -17.35
CA ILE A 5 -2.58 6.24 -17.79
C ILE A 5 -3.38 7.28 -17.03
N THR A 6 -3.74 8.35 -17.73
CA THR A 6 -4.32 9.54 -17.12
C THR A 6 -5.69 9.82 -17.72
N LYS A 7 -6.67 10.14 -16.87
CA LYS A 7 -8.02 10.62 -17.27
C LYS A 7 -8.70 9.74 -18.33
N SER A 8 -8.50 8.43 -18.23
CA SER A 8 -8.96 7.45 -19.22
C SER A 8 -10.16 6.64 -18.73
N LYS A 9 -10.82 5.92 -19.62
CA LYS A 9 -11.91 4.99 -19.28
C LYS A 9 -11.78 3.71 -20.11
N LEU A 10 -12.14 2.57 -19.53
CA LEU A 10 -12.15 1.26 -20.21
C LEU A 10 -10.78 0.91 -20.80
N VAL A 11 -9.79 0.75 -19.91
CA VAL A 11 -8.40 0.47 -20.30
C VAL A 11 -8.04 -0.97 -19.94
N GLU A 12 -7.40 -1.68 -20.87
CA GLU A 12 -6.73 -2.95 -20.59
C GLU A 12 -5.23 -2.78 -20.79
N VAL A 13 -4.45 -3.23 -19.81
CA VAL A 13 -2.99 -3.28 -19.89
C VAL A 13 -2.56 -4.70 -19.59
N SER A 14 -1.92 -5.37 -20.54
CA SER A 14 -1.56 -6.78 -20.34
C SER A 14 -0.23 -7.19 -20.95
N ARG A 15 0.38 -8.22 -20.35
CA ARG A 15 1.61 -8.87 -20.85
C ARG A 15 2.79 -7.92 -21.02
N LEU A 16 2.91 -6.93 -20.13
CA LEU A 16 4.06 -6.03 -20.11
C LEU A 16 5.25 -6.66 -19.38
N LYS A 17 6.44 -6.36 -19.88
CA LYS A 17 7.71 -6.56 -19.17
C LYS A 17 8.41 -5.21 -19.04
N ILE A 18 8.47 -4.69 -17.82
CA ILE A 18 9.12 -3.43 -17.48
C ILE A 18 10.34 -3.75 -16.61
N THR A 19 11.49 -3.19 -16.94
CA THR A 19 12.74 -3.41 -16.22
C THR A 19 13.54 -2.12 -16.09
N ALA A 20 13.81 -1.71 -14.86
CA ALA A 20 14.77 -0.69 -14.51
C ALA A 20 15.58 -1.14 -13.26
N PRO A 21 16.80 -0.59 -13.05
CA PRO A 21 17.58 -0.86 -11.84
C PRO A 21 16.83 -0.49 -10.55
N ALA A 22 17.09 -1.24 -9.47
CA ALA A 22 16.43 -1.05 -8.17
C ALA A 22 16.71 0.30 -7.51
N ASP A 23 17.82 0.94 -7.87
CA ASP A 23 18.29 2.24 -7.39
C ASP A 23 17.96 3.39 -8.36
N SER A 24 17.24 3.12 -9.44
CA SER A 24 16.87 4.13 -10.44
C SER A 24 15.68 4.97 -9.96
N PRO A 25 15.87 6.26 -9.62
CA PRO A 25 14.83 7.07 -8.99
C PRO A 25 13.65 7.32 -9.94
N ASN A 26 12.43 7.32 -9.39
CA ASN A 26 11.19 7.72 -10.08
C ASN A 26 10.89 6.91 -11.35
N THR A 27 11.32 5.65 -11.38
CA THR A 27 11.10 4.73 -12.50
C THR A 27 9.83 3.91 -12.32
N ASP A 28 8.72 4.51 -11.90
CA ASP A 28 7.45 3.80 -11.67
C ASP A 28 7.07 2.96 -12.89
N GLY A 29 6.51 1.78 -12.67
CA GLY A 29 6.08 0.88 -13.74
C GLY A 29 4.84 1.42 -14.44
N ILE A 30 3.69 1.29 -13.78
CA ILE A 30 2.40 1.75 -14.28
C ILE A 30 1.79 2.77 -13.32
N HIS A 31 1.62 4.00 -13.79
CA HIS A 31 0.99 5.09 -13.05
C HIS A 31 -0.45 5.31 -13.53
N VAL A 32 -1.42 5.18 -12.64
CA VAL A 32 -2.86 5.32 -12.93
C VAL A 32 -3.42 6.54 -12.21
N SER A 33 -3.91 7.52 -12.97
CA SER A 33 -4.46 8.78 -12.45
C SER A 33 -5.78 9.14 -13.12
N GLY A 34 -6.79 9.57 -12.37
CA GLY A 34 -8.08 10.03 -12.92
C GLY A 34 -8.82 9.00 -13.79
N THR A 35 -8.49 7.71 -13.68
CA THR A 35 -8.90 6.68 -14.65
C THR A 35 -9.99 5.77 -14.09
N LYS A 36 -10.98 5.43 -14.93
CA LYS A 36 -12.13 4.59 -14.54
C LYS A 36 -12.17 3.28 -15.31
N ASN A 37 -12.44 2.16 -14.64
CA ASN A 37 -12.56 0.84 -15.27
C ASN A 37 -11.27 0.45 -16.02
N ILE A 38 -10.24 0.08 -15.27
CA ILE A 38 -8.97 -0.38 -15.82
C ILE A 38 -8.64 -1.78 -15.30
N ASP A 39 -8.22 -2.67 -16.19
CA ASP A 39 -7.71 -4.01 -15.87
C ASP A 39 -6.24 -4.11 -16.26
N ILE A 40 -5.35 -4.26 -15.28
CA ILE A 40 -3.91 -4.46 -15.45
C ILE A 40 -3.60 -5.92 -15.15
N HIS A 41 -3.02 -6.67 -16.08
CA HIS A 41 -2.77 -8.08 -15.80
C HIS A 41 -1.58 -8.73 -16.48
N HIS A 42 -1.16 -9.88 -15.91
CA HIS A 42 -0.16 -10.77 -16.49
C HIS A 42 1.15 -10.04 -16.84
N SER A 43 1.66 -9.23 -15.92
CA SER A 43 2.80 -8.33 -16.20
C SER A 43 3.94 -8.56 -15.22
N TYR A 44 5.17 -8.37 -15.71
CA TYR A 44 6.41 -8.44 -14.95
C TYR A 44 7.01 -7.03 -14.85
N ILE A 45 7.14 -6.50 -13.65
CA ILE A 45 7.52 -5.12 -13.40
C ILE A 45 8.65 -5.09 -12.37
N GLY A 46 9.86 -4.75 -12.81
CA GLY A 46 11.00 -4.45 -11.96
C GLY A 46 11.42 -3.00 -12.16
N THR A 47 11.50 -2.23 -11.09
CA THR A 47 11.70 -0.78 -11.11
C THR A 47 12.55 -0.33 -9.92
N GLY A 48 12.93 0.95 -9.88
CA GLY A 48 13.46 1.61 -8.69
C GLY A 48 12.40 2.41 -7.91
N ASP A 49 11.15 2.46 -8.41
CA ASP A 49 10.01 3.08 -7.71
C ASP A 49 8.77 2.15 -7.74
N ASP A 50 7.55 2.67 -7.59
CA ASP A 50 6.30 1.90 -7.53
C ASP A 50 6.12 1.00 -8.77
N CYS A 51 5.82 -0.29 -8.58
CA CYS A 51 5.47 -1.18 -9.70
C CYS A 51 4.15 -0.72 -10.33
N ILE A 52 3.16 -0.46 -9.48
CA ILE A 52 1.89 0.13 -9.85
C ILE A 52 1.57 1.21 -8.81
N SER A 53 1.35 2.44 -9.26
CA SER A 53 0.87 3.54 -8.42
C SER A 53 -0.53 3.96 -8.88
N ILE A 54 -1.50 3.95 -7.97
CA ILE A 54 -2.89 4.33 -8.23
C ILE A 54 -3.20 5.59 -7.43
N VAL A 55 -3.43 6.70 -8.12
CA VAL A 55 -3.60 8.02 -7.49
C VAL A 55 -5.01 8.58 -7.74
N SER A 56 -5.23 9.79 -7.23
CA SER A 56 -6.52 10.48 -7.18
C SER A 56 -7.33 10.45 -8.48
N GLY A 57 -8.65 10.43 -8.32
CA GLY A 57 -9.64 10.36 -9.39
C GLY A 57 -9.79 8.98 -10.02
N SER A 58 -9.06 7.98 -9.54
CA SER A 58 -9.09 6.62 -10.07
C SER A 58 -10.15 5.76 -9.38
N THR A 59 -10.94 5.01 -10.16
CA THR A 59 -11.97 4.12 -9.61
C THR A 59 -12.16 2.87 -10.47
N ASN A 60 -12.59 1.77 -9.86
CA ASN A 60 -12.75 0.47 -10.53
C ASN A 60 -11.43 0.04 -11.20
N VAL A 61 -10.37 -0.08 -10.40
CA VAL A 61 -9.05 -0.53 -10.86
C VAL A 61 -8.84 -1.97 -10.44
N ARG A 62 -8.58 -2.86 -11.39
CA ARG A 62 -8.20 -4.23 -11.14
C ARG A 62 -6.74 -4.46 -11.55
N ALA A 63 -5.95 -5.07 -10.68
CA ALA A 63 -4.59 -5.49 -10.99
C ALA A 63 -4.40 -6.96 -10.61
N ARG A 64 -4.06 -7.83 -11.57
CA ARG A 64 -3.98 -9.28 -11.33
C ARG A 64 -2.87 -10.02 -12.06
N TYR A 65 -2.35 -11.10 -11.49
CA TYR A 65 -1.21 -11.83 -12.08
C TYR A 65 0.01 -10.92 -12.30
N ILE A 66 0.34 -10.14 -11.27
CA ILE A 66 1.45 -9.17 -11.30
C ILE A 66 2.66 -9.75 -10.59
N HIS A 67 3.80 -9.77 -11.29
CA HIS A 67 5.10 -10.03 -10.69
C HIS A 67 5.82 -8.70 -10.52
N CYS A 68 6.00 -8.26 -9.29
CA CYS A 68 6.58 -6.97 -8.95
C CYS A 68 7.88 -7.18 -8.18
N GLY A 69 8.98 -6.57 -8.62
CA GLY A 69 10.26 -6.71 -7.95
C GLY A 69 11.48 -6.68 -8.88
N PRO A 70 12.52 -5.88 -8.56
CA PRO A 70 12.62 -4.93 -7.44
C PRO A 70 11.67 -3.72 -7.60
N GLY A 71 11.60 -2.83 -6.60
CA GLY A 71 10.80 -1.59 -6.64
C GLY A 71 10.11 -1.24 -5.33
N HIS A 72 9.18 -0.29 -5.34
CA HIS A 72 8.44 0.17 -4.16
C HIS A 72 7.13 -0.57 -3.89
N GLY A 73 6.78 -1.58 -4.68
CA GLY A 73 5.57 -2.39 -4.50
C GLY A 73 4.36 -1.82 -5.24
N ILE A 74 3.17 -2.16 -4.75
CA ILE A 74 1.90 -1.65 -5.27
C ILE A 74 1.36 -0.60 -4.29
N SER A 75 1.21 0.63 -4.78
CA SER A 75 0.91 1.80 -3.97
C SER A 75 -0.40 2.47 -4.37
N ILE A 76 -1.25 2.73 -3.37
CA ILE A 76 -2.36 3.68 -3.47
C ILE A 76 -1.87 5.02 -2.92
N GLY A 77 -1.89 6.03 -3.78
CA GLY A 77 -1.39 7.37 -3.50
C GLY A 77 0.00 7.67 -4.07
N SER A 78 0.60 8.80 -3.73
CA SER A 78 0.19 9.65 -2.60
C SER A 78 -1.11 10.41 -2.84
N LEU A 79 -1.94 10.52 -1.79
CA LEU A 79 -3.22 11.23 -1.81
C LEU A 79 -3.20 12.44 -0.89
N GLY A 80 -3.84 13.52 -1.29
CA GLY A 80 -4.10 14.72 -0.50
C GLY A 80 -2.92 15.68 -0.41
N LYS A 81 -2.04 15.67 -1.43
CA LYS A 81 -0.91 16.62 -1.49
C LYS A 81 -1.44 18.05 -1.42
N ASN A 82 -0.70 18.96 -0.78
CA ASN A 82 -1.10 20.37 -0.65
C ASN A 82 -2.47 20.60 0.02
N LYS A 83 -2.93 19.68 0.89
CA LYS A 83 -4.26 19.73 1.52
C LYS A 83 -5.42 19.59 0.53
N GLU A 84 -5.14 19.09 -0.67
CA GLU A 84 -6.15 18.82 -1.67
C GLU A 84 -7.06 17.67 -1.27
N GLU A 85 -8.21 17.61 -1.92
CA GLU A 85 -9.17 16.53 -1.78
C GLU A 85 -8.91 15.48 -2.84
N ASP A 86 -8.43 14.31 -2.41
CA ASP A 86 -8.12 13.21 -3.31
C ASP A 86 -9.00 12.00 -3.03
N THR A 87 -9.45 11.36 -4.11
CA THR A 87 -10.39 10.23 -4.02
C THR A 87 -9.90 9.04 -4.84
N VAL A 88 -9.89 7.87 -4.21
CA VAL A 88 -9.67 6.57 -4.87
C VAL A 88 -10.68 5.56 -4.31
N SER A 89 -11.31 4.78 -5.18
CA SER A 89 -12.28 3.78 -4.73
C SER A 89 -12.38 2.53 -5.61
N ASN A 90 -12.85 1.44 -5.01
CA ASN A 90 -13.09 0.17 -5.70
C ASN A 90 -11.82 -0.35 -6.41
N ILE A 91 -10.83 -0.70 -5.61
CA ILE A 91 -9.54 -1.20 -6.09
C ILE A 91 -9.43 -2.67 -5.72
N TYR A 92 -9.13 -3.52 -6.70
CA TYR A 92 -8.94 -4.94 -6.48
C TYR A 92 -7.59 -5.41 -7.02
N VAL A 93 -6.68 -5.73 -6.11
CA VAL A 93 -5.37 -6.30 -6.45
C VAL A 93 -5.36 -7.75 -6.00
N HIS A 94 -5.14 -8.68 -6.94
CA HIS A 94 -5.12 -10.10 -6.60
C HIS A 94 -4.14 -10.95 -7.40
N ASP A 95 -3.83 -12.16 -6.93
CA ASP A 95 -2.90 -13.08 -7.60
C ASP A 95 -1.57 -12.39 -7.94
N ALA A 96 -0.91 -11.78 -6.95
CA ALA A 96 0.33 -11.03 -7.19
C ALA A 96 1.49 -11.54 -6.35
N THR A 97 2.69 -11.51 -6.93
CA THR A 97 3.93 -11.83 -6.24
C THR A 97 4.81 -10.59 -6.16
N LEU A 98 5.19 -10.21 -4.94
CA LEU A 98 6.10 -9.09 -4.67
C LEU A 98 7.42 -9.64 -4.12
N ARG A 99 8.53 -9.43 -4.85
CA ARG A 99 9.83 -10.00 -4.51
C ARG A 99 10.91 -8.93 -4.42
N GLY A 100 11.57 -8.84 -3.27
CA GLY A 100 12.68 -7.90 -3.07
C GLY A 100 12.28 -6.43 -3.21
N THR A 101 11.01 -6.10 -2.97
CA THR A 101 10.51 -4.73 -3.02
C THR A 101 10.65 -4.05 -1.66
N THR A 102 10.76 -2.72 -1.65
CA THR A 102 10.84 -1.95 -0.39
C THR A 102 9.50 -1.89 0.34
N ASN A 103 8.39 -2.03 -0.37
CA ASN A 103 7.06 -2.20 0.23
C ASN A 103 6.30 -3.29 -0.51
N GLY A 104 5.32 -3.90 0.16
CA GLY A 104 4.38 -4.80 -0.49
C GLY A 104 3.17 -4.02 -0.98
N LEU A 105 2.17 -3.93 -0.10
CA LEU A 105 0.91 -3.23 -0.34
C LEU A 105 0.91 -1.94 0.50
N ARG A 106 0.87 -0.79 -0.18
CA ARG A 106 1.03 0.51 0.48
C ARG A 106 -0.16 1.42 0.19
N ILE A 107 -0.71 2.04 1.23
CA ILE A 107 -1.61 3.19 1.13
C ILE A 107 -0.90 4.37 1.78
N LYS A 108 -0.61 5.43 1.03
CA LYS A 108 0.11 6.62 1.51
C LYS A 108 -0.70 7.90 1.26
N SER A 109 -0.92 8.70 2.30
CA SER A 109 -1.58 10.01 2.17
C SER A 109 -0.85 11.09 2.94
N TRP A 110 -0.86 12.29 2.37
CA TRP A 110 -0.24 13.48 2.95
C TRP A 110 -0.97 13.96 4.20
N GLN A 111 -0.20 14.51 5.14
CA GLN A 111 -0.79 15.21 6.28
C GLN A 111 -1.58 16.45 5.82
N GLY A 112 -2.77 16.64 6.39
CA GLY A 112 -3.66 17.74 6.04
C GLY A 112 -4.45 17.50 4.75
N GLY A 113 -4.25 16.37 4.06
CA GLY A 113 -5.07 15.98 2.92
C GLY A 113 -6.53 15.71 3.27
N ARG A 114 -7.41 15.77 2.28
CA ARG A 114 -8.85 15.48 2.42
C ARG A 114 -9.31 14.44 1.39
N GLY A 115 -10.56 14.00 1.49
CA GLY A 115 -11.13 13.00 0.57
C GLY A 115 -11.07 11.58 1.13
N TYR A 116 -10.90 10.57 0.28
CA TYR A 116 -10.96 9.17 0.70
C TYR A 116 -10.13 8.18 -0.14
N ALA A 117 -9.70 7.10 0.51
CA ALA A 117 -9.29 5.86 -0.13
C ALA A 117 -10.17 4.75 0.43
N LYS A 118 -11.07 4.19 -0.39
CA LYS A 118 -12.08 3.25 0.11
C LYS A 118 -12.36 2.05 -0.79
N ASP A 119 -12.90 1.00 -0.20
CA ASP A 119 -13.34 -0.20 -0.92
C ASP A 119 -12.16 -0.82 -1.68
N ILE A 120 -11.12 -1.19 -0.93
CA ILE A 120 -9.87 -1.72 -1.49
C ILE A 120 -9.67 -3.15 -0.99
N LEU A 121 -9.54 -4.08 -1.93
CA LEU A 121 -9.28 -5.49 -1.67
C LEU A 121 -7.91 -5.87 -2.20
N PHE A 122 -7.06 -6.37 -1.31
CA PHE A 122 -5.83 -7.07 -1.64
C PHE A 122 -6.01 -8.56 -1.31
N GLN A 123 -5.91 -9.43 -2.31
CA GLN A 123 -6.22 -10.85 -2.15
C GLN A 123 -5.16 -11.76 -2.80
N ASP A 124 -4.83 -12.90 -2.16
CA ASP A 124 -3.97 -13.92 -2.77
C ASP A 124 -2.61 -13.33 -3.20
N ILE A 125 -1.88 -12.79 -2.21
CA ILE A 125 -0.64 -12.06 -2.41
C ILE A 125 0.52 -12.82 -1.78
N ASP A 126 1.54 -13.12 -2.58
CA ASP A 126 2.78 -13.76 -2.17
C ASP A 126 3.90 -12.72 -2.03
N MET A 127 4.56 -12.70 -0.87
CA MET A 127 5.65 -11.77 -0.59
C MET A 127 6.96 -12.53 -0.33
N VAL A 128 8.03 -12.13 -1.01
CA VAL A 128 9.34 -12.76 -0.87
C VAL A 128 10.38 -11.68 -0.58
N ASN A 129 10.87 -11.66 0.65
CA ASN A 129 11.91 -10.73 1.10
C ASN A 129 11.52 -9.25 0.87
N VAL A 130 10.31 -8.88 1.27
CA VAL A 130 9.78 -7.51 1.12
C VAL A 130 10.14 -6.68 2.35
N THR A 131 10.67 -5.47 2.20
CA THR A 131 11.15 -4.68 3.35
C THR A 131 10.03 -4.22 4.27
N ASN A 132 8.93 -3.71 3.71
CA ASN A 132 7.73 -3.30 4.44
C ASN A 132 6.46 -3.89 3.81
N PRO A 133 6.10 -5.13 4.18
CA PRO A 133 5.05 -5.91 3.53
C PRO A 133 3.66 -5.22 3.42
N ILE A 134 3.09 -4.73 4.53
CA ILE A 134 1.78 -4.05 4.52
C ILE A 134 1.90 -2.69 5.21
N ILE A 135 1.55 -1.61 4.51
CA ILE A 135 1.61 -0.25 5.02
C ILE A 135 0.30 0.51 4.79
N ILE A 136 -0.19 1.17 5.84
CA ILE A 136 -1.02 2.37 5.73
C ILE A 136 -0.26 3.50 6.44
N ASP A 137 -0.03 4.60 5.75
CA ASP A 137 0.66 5.78 6.30
C ASP A 137 -0.10 7.07 5.95
N GLN A 138 -0.90 7.57 6.90
CA GLN A 138 -1.57 8.87 6.78
C GLN A 138 -0.69 10.05 7.21
N PHE A 139 0.59 9.81 7.54
CA PHE A 139 1.53 10.82 8.01
C PHE A 139 2.59 11.16 6.96
N TYR A 140 2.33 10.84 5.68
CA TYR A 140 3.32 11.07 4.62
C TYR A 140 3.64 12.56 4.50
N CYS A 141 4.92 12.87 4.42
CA CYS A 141 5.42 14.19 4.05
C CYS A 141 6.86 14.06 3.52
N ASP A 142 7.27 14.98 2.65
CA ASP A 142 8.53 14.93 1.88
C ASP A 142 9.68 15.71 2.54
N GLN A 143 9.68 15.81 3.87
CA GLN A 143 10.72 16.49 4.64
C GLN A 143 11.54 15.52 5.49
N ASP A 144 12.82 15.83 5.69
CA ASP A 144 13.73 15.05 6.56
C ASP A 144 13.23 14.96 8.00
N LYS A 145 12.51 15.99 8.46
CA LYS A 145 11.89 16.03 9.77
C LYS A 145 10.41 15.67 9.66
N PRO A 146 9.86 14.85 10.60
CA PRO A 146 8.44 14.58 10.63
C PRO A 146 7.63 15.88 10.66
N CYS A 147 6.67 15.98 9.75
CA CYS A 147 5.79 17.12 9.68
C CYS A 147 4.88 17.18 10.90
N LYS A 148 4.43 18.39 11.26
CA LYS A 148 3.52 18.57 12.38
C LYS A 148 2.20 17.87 12.09
N GLU A 149 1.74 17.05 13.04
CA GLU A 149 0.44 16.40 12.94
C GLU A 149 -0.68 17.39 12.62
N GLN A 150 -1.37 17.14 11.52
CA GLN A 150 -2.51 17.93 11.06
C GLN A 150 -3.82 17.28 11.50
N LYS A 151 -4.87 18.10 11.66
CA LYS A 151 -6.21 17.61 12.05
C LYS A 151 -6.96 16.93 10.91
N GLU A 152 -6.61 17.22 9.67
CA GLU A 152 -7.24 16.64 8.48
C GLU A 152 -6.35 15.53 7.90
N ALA A 153 -6.98 14.49 7.37
CA ALA A 153 -6.33 13.44 6.59
C ALA A 153 -7.36 12.81 5.64
N VAL A 154 -6.86 12.19 4.56
CA VAL A 154 -7.66 11.37 3.64
C VAL A 154 -8.30 10.22 4.42
N GLN A 155 -9.62 10.05 4.41
CA GLN A 155 -10.28 8.94 5.11
C GLN A 155 -9.95 7.60 4.43
N VAL A 156 -9.22 6.73 5.13
CA VAL A 156 -8.98 5.35 4.69
C VAL A 156 -10.07 4.46 5.29
N SER A 157 -10.84 3.75 4.45
CA SER A 157 -11.96 2.95 4.93
C SER A 157 -12.27 1.71 4.09
N ASN A 158 -12.78 0.66 4.73
CA ASN A 158 -13.18 -0.59 4.05
C ASN A 158 -12.03 -1.19 3.23
N ILE A 159 -10.93 -1.55 3.92
CA ILE A 159 -9.75 -2.16 3.33
C ILE A 159 -9.68 -3.61 3.77
N MET A 160 -9.66 -4.54 2.82
CA MET A 160 -9.53 -5.97 3.10
C MET A 160 -8.18 -6.48 2.60
N TYR A 161 -7.46 -7.13 3.51
CA TYR A 161 -6.27 -7.92 3.22
C TYR A 161 -6.63 -9.39 3.41
N LYS A 162 -6.62 -10.18 2.35
CA LYS A 162 -7.08 -11.58 2.37
C LYS A 162 -6.05 -12.52 1.76
N ASN A 163 -5.76 -13.63 2.42
CA ASN A 163 -4.83 -14.66 1.94
C ASN A 163 -3.47 -14.08 1.52
N ILE A 164 -2.81 -13.40 2.44
CA ILE A 164 -1.49 -12.79 2.19
C ILE A 164 -0.45 -13.58 2.95
N LYS A 165 0.56 -14.11 2.26
CA LYS A 165 1.63 -14.89 2.89
C LYS A 165 2.99 -14.47 2.38
N GLY A 166 4.03 -14.71 3.19
CA GLY A 166 5.38 -14.46 2.73
C GLY A 166 6.37 -14.03 3.81
N THR A 167 7.42 -13.35 3.36
CA THR A 167 8.54 -12.94 4.21
C THR A 167 8.86 -11.46 4.11
N SER A 168 9.13 -10.88 5.29
CA SER A 168 9.67 -9.54 5.48
C SER A 168 11.19 -9.59 5.56
N SER A 169 11.87 -8.62 4.94
CA SER A 169 13.31 -8.43 5.09
C SER A 169 13.67 -7.60 6.34
N THR A 170 12.69 -7.01 7.01
CA THR A 170 12.89 -6.23 8.24
C THR A 170 12.00 -6.73 9.39
N PRO A 171 12.30 -6.34 10.64
CA PRO A 171 11.49 -6.73 11.79
C PRO A 171 10.04 -6.20 11.77
N THR A 172 9.73 -5.16 10.99
CA THR A 172 8.36 -4.59 10.96
C THR A 172 7.64 -5.06 9.70
N ALA A 173 6.77 -6.06 9.82
CA ALA A 173 6.05 -6.60 8.67
C ALA A 173 4.76 -5.82 8.34
N ILE A 174 4.08 -5.30 9.36
CA ILE A 174 2.81 -4.57 9.21
C ILE A 174 2.95 -3.21 9.88
N LYS A 175 2.63 -2.13 9.18
CA LYS A 175 2.65 -0.76 9.70
C LYS A 175 1.35 -0.04 9.33
N LEU A 176 0.44 0.13 10.29
CA LEU A 176 -0.84 0.81 10.11
C LEU A 176 -0.84 2.10 10.93
N LYS A 177 -0.38 3.20 10.35
CA LYS A 177 -0.35 4.51 11.00
C LYS A 177 -1.46 5.38 10.47
N CYS A 178 -2.51 5.53 11.27
CA CYS A 178 -3.66 6.34 10.93
C CYS A 178 -3.75 7.61 11.80
N SER A 179 -4.38 8.65 11.27
CA SER A 179 -4.61 9.92 11.96
C SER A 179 -5.49 9.70 13.19
N LYS A 180 -5.21 10.41 14.28
CA LYS A 180 -6.02 10.37 15.50
C LYS A 180 -7.41 11.00 15.29
N THR A 181 -7.49 12.05 14.48
CA THR A 181 -8.73 12.77 14.18
C THR A 181 -9.51 12.16 13.02
N VAL A 182 -8.83 11.48 12.10
CA VAL A 182 -9.42 10.75 10.97
C VAL A 182 -8.90 9.31 10.95
N PRO A 183 -9.31 8.47 11.93
CA PRO A 183 -8.80 7.11 12.07
C PRO A 183 -9.23 6.23 10.90
N CYS A 184 -8.45 5.18 10.63
CA CYS A 184 -8.81 4.17 9.64
C CYS A 184 -10.03 3.36 10.11
N LYS A 185 -10.97 3.10 9.20
CA LYS A 185 -12.25 2.43 9.51
C LYS A 185 -12.43 1.15 8.71
N GLY A 186 -12.95 0.10 9.34
CA GLY A 186 -13.28 -1.14 8.62
C GLY A 186 -12.07 -1.80 7.95
N ILE A 187 -10.93 -1.84 8.64
CA ILE A 187 -9.78 -2.63 8.18
C ILE A 187 -10.06 -4.10 8.52
N GLN A 188 -9.83 -5.00 7.57
CA GLN A 188 -10.11 -6.42 7.71
C GLN A 188 -8.89 -7.22 7.28
N MET A 189 -8.53 -8.22 8.07
CA MET A 189 -7.40 -9.12 7.80
C MET A 189 -7.87 -10.56 7.89
N GLU A 190 -7.85 -11.28 6.78
CA GLU A 190 -8.23 -12.68 6.70
C GLU A 190 -7.05 -13.51 6.19
N ASN A 191 -6.56 -14.48 6.97
CA ASN A 191 -5.44 -15.34 6.57
C ASN A 191 -4.18 -14.56 6.11
N VAL A 192 -3.69 -13.65 6.96
CA VAL A 192 -2.47 -12.88 6.73
C VAL A 192 -1.34 -13.48 7.57
N ASN A 193 -0.28 -14.00 6.94
CA ASN A 193 0.84 -14.65 7.62
C ASN A 193 2.18 -14.24 7.00
N ILE A 194 2.82 -13.26 7.62
CA ILE A 194 4.09 -12.71 7.17
C ILE A 194 5.14 -13.00 8.23
N ARG A 195 6.25 -13.62 7.85
CA ARG A 195 7.35 -14.00 8.75
C ARG A 195 8.62 -13.24 8.41
N HIS A 196 9.66 -13.30 9.23
CA HIS A 196 10.96 -12.77 8.82
C HIS A 196 11.64 -13.73 7.83
N GLN A 197 12.34 -13.20 6.82
CA GLN A 197 13.10 -14.01 5.87
C GLN A 197 14.21 -14.81 6.57
N GLY A 198 14.88 -14.22 7.56
CA GLY A 198 15.97 -14.85 8.32
C GLY A 198 15.54 -15.56 9.61
N GLY A 199 14.25 -15.87 9.80
CA GLY A 199 13.76 -16.63 10.97
C GLY A 199 13.55 -15.83 12.26
N SER A 200 14.04 -14.59 12.35
CA SER A 200 13.74 -13.67 13.47
C SER A 200 12.23 -13.40 13.64
N THR A 201 11.86 -12.82 14.78
CA THR A 201 10.47 -12.38 15.00
C THR A 201 10.16 -11.11 14.23
N VAL A 202 9.00 -11.06 13.57
CA VAL A 202 8.42 -9.82 13.03
C VAL A 202 7.34 -9.27 13.93
N LYS A 203 7.14 -7.95 13.90
CA LYS A 203 6.11 -7.21 14.63
C LYS A 203 5.21 -6.43 13.69
N ALA A 204 4.04 -6.06 14.21
CA ALA A 204 3.17 -5.06 13.62
C ALA A 204 3.21 -3.77 14.46
N LEU A 205 3.13 -2.61 13.81
CA LEU A 205 3.02 -1.29 14.43
C LEU A 205 1.70 -0.66 14.00
N CYS A 206 0.84 -0.32 14.95
CA CYS A 206 -0.52 0.13 14.65
C CYS A 206 -0.89 1.34 15.52
N ALA A 207 -1.49 2.36 14.91
CA ALA A 207 -1.92 3.58 15.58
C ALA A 207 -3.25 4.07 14.98
N ASN A 208 -4.22 4.38 15.84
CA ASN A 208 -5.55 4.90 15.48
C ASN A 208 -6.27 4.07 14.41
N VAL A 209 -6.15 2.75 14.51
CA VAL A 209 -6.77 1.79 13.61
C VAL A 209 -7.45 0.69 14.43
N LYS A 210 -8.70 0.40 14.07
CA LYS A 210 -9.38 -0.81 14.51
C LYS A 210 -9.50 -1.73 13.29
N TYR A 211 -9.17 -3.00 13.49
CA TYR A 211 -9.30 -4.01 12.45
C TYR A 211 -10.02 -5.25 12.99
N THR A 212 -10.64 -5.99 12.07
CA THR A 212 -11.18 -7.32 12.35
C THR A 212 -10.23 -8.37 11.77
N ALA A 213 -10.11 -9.50 12.45
CA ALA A 213 -9.26 -10.60 12.01
C ALA A 213 -10.07 -11.88 11.89
N LYS A 214 -9.84 -12.63 10.81
CA LYS A 214 -10.44 -13.96 10.59
C LYS A 214 -9.34 -14.94 10.16
N GLY A 215 -9.33 -16.14 10.75
CA GLY A 215 -8.30 -17.14 10.48
C GLY A 215 -6.91 -16.71 10.98
N VAL A 216 -5.87 -17.07 10.24
CA VAL A 216 -4.49 -16.78 10.64
C VAL A 216 -4.21 -15.28 10.50
N LEU A 217 -3.66 -14.67 11.56
CA LEU A 217 -3.08 -13.33 11.50
C LEU A 217 -1.75 -13.30 12.24
N PHE A 218 -0.67 -13.07 11.50
CA PHE A 218 0.67 -12.90 12.02
C PHE A 218 1.52 -11.96 11.13
N PRO A 219 2.24 -10.99 11.71
CA PRO A 219 2.16 -10.56 13.11
C PRO A 219 0.85 -9.80 13.41
N LYS A 220 0.45 -9.77 14.69
CA LYS A 220 -0.72 -9.01 15.15
C LYS A 220 -0.31 -7.64 15.66
N CYS A 221 -1.17 -6.63 15.48
CA CYS A 221 -1.00 -5.35 16.19
C CYS A 221 -0.94 -5.61 17.70
N PRO A 222 -0.07 -4.90 18.44
CA PRO A 222 -0.08 -4.97 19.89
C PRO A 222 -1.45 -4.55 20.43
N SER A 223 -1.95 -5.25 21.45
CA SER A 223 -3.12 -4.80 22.21
C SER A 223 -2.82 -3.40 22.77
N GLU A 224 -3.74 -2.45 22.55
CA GLU A 224 -3.62 -1.01 22.82
C GLU A 224 -2.63 -0.67 23.94
N ARG A 225 -1.44 -0.20 23.57
CA ARG A 225 -0.60 0.60 24.46
C ARG A 225 -0.63 2.05 23.97
N PRO A 226 -0.94 3.03 24.83
CA PRO A 226 -0.83 4.44 24.49
C PRO A 226 0.54 4.75 23.87
N TRP A 227 0.52 5.61 22.86
CA TRP A 227 1.60 5.93 21.93
C TRP A 227 2.87 6.51 22.59
N SER A 228 2.86 6.78 23.90
CA SER A 228 3.90 7.52 24.61
C SER A 228 5.19 6.73 24.91
N PHE A 229 5.32 5.46 24.49
CA PHE A 229 6.44 4.60 24.90
C PHE A 229 7.26 3.97 23.77
N LEU A 230 7.08 4.37 22.50
CA LEU A 230 7.78 3.72 21.37
C LEU A 230 8.80 4.61 20.65
N TRP A 231 9.15 5.77 21.21
CA TRP A 231 10.15 6.69 20.64
C TRP A 231 11.04 7.35 21.72
N ASN A 232 11.56 6.54 22.65
CA ASN A 232 12.84 6.84 23.30
C ASN A 232 13.92 5.99 22.63
#